data_AF-A0A8T1X6F0-F1
#
_entry.id   AF-A0A8T1X6F0-F1
#
_cell.length_a   1.000
_cell.length_b   1.000
_cell.length_c   1.000
_cell.angle_alpha   90.00
_cell.angle_beta   90.00
_cell.angle_gamma   90.00
#
_symmetry.space_group_name_H-M   'P 1'
#
loop_
_entity.id
_entity.type
_entity.pdbx_description
1 polymer ?
#
loop_
_entity_poly.entity_id
_entity_poly.type
_entity_poly.pdbx_seq_one_letter_code
_entity_poly.pdbx_strand_id
1 'polypeptide(L)'
;MKLIICAVVAAVVAQCATANSCAHDCSDVKEPVCGSDGVTYSNECKLSFEACKDMSGVTKVSDGECPTTGNSAPSPDTGNDDCSFACLHVYDPVYDDNGNMYSNECEMRRAQCKNKDKTVSSSSSSSSSSPTPSSTPSTETGNSDCSFACFDVYRPVTDEDGKTYSNECYMRRAKCKNN
;
A
#
# COMPACT_ATOMS: atom_id res chain seq x y z
N MET A 1 -5.03 -55.05 27.05
CA MET A 1 -5.53 -54.70 25.71
C MET A 1 -4.61 -53.63 25.13
N LYS A 2 -3.62 -54.06 24.33
CA LYS A 2 -2.85 -53.19 23.44
C LYS A 2 -3.64 -53.15 22.13
N LEU A 3 -4.17 -52.00 21.73
CA LEU A 3 -4.67 -51.81 20.37
C LEU A 3 -3.64 -51.01 19.60
N ILE A 4 -2.91 -51.77 18.80
CA ILE A 4 -2.01 -51.36 17.73
C ILE A 4 -2.88 -50.77 16.63
N ILE A 5 -2.73 -49.48 16.34
CA ILE A 5 -2.95 -48.94 14.99
C ILE A 5 -1.73 -48.08 14.65
N CYS A 6 -0.57 -48.72 14.59
CA CYS A 6 0.69 -48.17 14.09
C CYS A 6 1.45 -49.28 13.35
N ALA A 7 0.77 -49.92 12.40
CA ALA A 7 1.38 -50.74 11.37
C ALA A 7 0.29 -50.97 10.32
N VAL A 8 0.34 -50.29 9.17
CA VAL A 8 0.52 -50.85 7.82
C VAL A 8 0.31 -49.74 6.77
N VAL A 9 1.18 -48.73 6.72
CA VAL A 9 1.55 -48.09 5.44
C VAL A 9 3.02 -47.67 5.60
N ALA A 10 3.91 -48.44 4.98
CA ALA A 10 5.32 -48.13 4.93
C ALA A 10 5.53 -46.87 4.09
N ALA A 11 6.27 -45.92 4.67
CA ALA A 11 6.80 -44.68 4.09
C ALA A 11 5.76 -43.59 3.72
N VAL A 12 6.08 -42.34 4.08
CA VAL A 12 5.47 -41.06 3.65
C VAL A 12 4.27 -40.48 4.41
N VAL A 13 4.12 -40.68 5.73
CA VAL A 13 3.25 -39.75 6.51
C VAL A 13 3.94 -39.26 7.77
N ALA A 14 4.11 -37.94 7.80
CA ALA A 14 4.89 -37.14 8.71
C ALA A 14 4.55 -37.35 10.19
N GLN A 15 5.60 -37.46 11.01
CA GLN A 15 5.47 -37.17 12.44
C GLN A 15 5.19 -35.68 12.59
N CYS A 16 4.00 -35.33 13.09
CA CYS A 16 3.80 -34.03 13.72
C CYS A 16 2.65 -34.12 14.72
N ALA A 17 2.96 -34.12 16.01
CA ALA A 17 2.10 -33.66 17.11
C ALA A 17 2.82 -33.86 18.45
N THR A 18 3.95 -33.19 18.65
CA THR A 18 4.35 -32.83 20.02
C THR A 18 3.54 -31.60 20.41
N ALA A 19 2.83 -31.69 21.53
CA ALA A 19 1.93 -30.66 22.04
C ALA A 19 2.57 -29.26 22.00
N ASN A 20 2.05 -28.39 21.13
CA ASN A 20 2.44 -27.00 21.03
C ASN A 20 1.73 -26.22 22.15
N SER A 21 2.19 -26.38 23.40
CA SER A 21 1.65 -25.58 24.50
C SER A 21 2.24 -24.18 24.42
N CYS A 22 1.56 -23.29 23.72
CA CYS A 22 1.90 -21.86 23.63
C CYS A 22 1.60 -21.11 24.94
N ALA A 23 1.35 -21.81 26.04
CA ALA A 23 1.01 -21.24 27.33
C ALA A 23 2.28 -20.73 28.03
N HIS A 24 2.55 -19.45 27.92
CA HIS A 24 3.57 -18.75 28.72
C HIS A 24 3.01 -17.43 29.24
N ASP A 25 3.33 -17.08 30.49
CA ASP A 25 2.87 -15.88 31.17
C ASP A 25 3.76 -14.69 30.76
N CYS A 26 3.16 -13.63 30.21
CA CYS A 26 3.90 -12.46 29.74
C CYS A 26 3.69 -11.30 30.71
N SER A 27 4.79 -10.68 31.14
CA SER A 27 4.73 -9.44 31.92
C SER A 27 4.07 -8.31 31.12
N ASP A 28 3.34 -7.43 31.80
CA ASP A 28 2.69 -6.25 31.19
C ASP A 28 3.67 -5.08 30.92
N VAL A 29 4.95 -5.38 30.73
CA VAL A 29 5.96 -4.38 30.36
C VAL A 29 5.67 -3.91 28.93
N LYS A 30 5.58 -2.60 28.75
CA LYS A 30 5.35 -1.96 27.45
C LYS A 30 6.68 -1.65 26.78
N GLU A 31 7.14 -2.61 25.99
CA GLU A 31 8.34 -2.51 25.16
C GLU A 31 7.96 -2.95 23.75
N PRO A 32 7.31 -2.06 22.97
CA PRO A 32 6.69 -2.47 21.72
C PRO A 32 7.71 -3.04 20.74
N VAL A 33 7.28 -4.01 19.93
CA VAL A 33 8.08 -4.62 18.86
C VAL A 33 7.27 -4.73 17.58
N CYS A 34 7.95 -4.65 16.44
CA CYS A 34 7.34 -4.83 15.14
C CYS A 34 7.47 -6.27 14.65
N GLY A 35 6.34 -6.92 14.34
CA GLY A 35 6.31 -8.25 13.72
C GLY A 35 6.54 -8.22 12.21
N SER A 36 6.93 -9.36 11.65
CA SER A 36 7.12 -9.56 10.20
C SER A 36 5.82 -9.50 9.39
N ASP A 37 4.69 -9.53 10.07
CA ASP A 37 3.34 -9.31 9.55
C ASP A 37 2.94 -7.82 9.54
N GLY A 38 3.82 -6.92 10.00
CA GLY A 38 3.54 -5.49 10.10
C GLY A 38 2.65 -5.11 11.28
N VAL A 39 2.42 -6.01 12.23
CA VAL A 39 1.64 -5.75 13.45
C VAL A 39 2.56 -5.35 14.60
N THR A 40 2.17 -4.29 15.33
CA THR A 40 2.83 -3.89 16.57
C THR A 40 2.35 -4.75 17.73
N TYR A 41 3.29 -5.42 18.39
CA TYR A 41 3.03 -6.17 19.61
C TYR A 41 3.51 -5.38 20.84
N SER A 42 2.80 -5.47 21.96
CA SER A 42 3.12 -4.70 23.18
C SER A 42 4.48 -5.04 23.78
N ASN A 43 4.96 -6.26 23.53
CA ASN A 43 6.29 -6.75 23.82
C ASN A 43 6.60 -8.03 23.05
N GLU A 44 7.88 -8.44 23.07
CA GLU A 44 8.38 -9.64 22.39
C GLU A 44 7.75 -10.94 22.90
N CYS A 45 7.37 -10.99 24.18
CA CYS A 45 6.66 -12.14 24.75
C CYS A 45 5.27 -12.31 24.12
N LYS A 46 4.52 -11.22 23.96
CA LYS A 46 3.20 -11.25 23.30
C LYS A 46 3.30 -11.61 21.83
N LEU A 47 4.31 -11.11 21.12
CA LEU A 47 4.59 -11.53 19.74
C LEU A 47 4.79 -13.05 19.67
N SER A 48 5.68 -13.59 20.50
CA SER A 48 6.00 -15.02 20.51
C SER A 48 4.80 -15.89 20.89
N PHE A 49 3.99 -15.42 21.85
CA PHE A 49 2.77 -16.09 22.28
C PHE A 49 1.75 -16.19 21.15
N GLU A 50 1.47 -15.09 20.46
CA GLU A 50 0.52 -15.06 19.33
C GLU A 50 1.05 -15.86 18.13
N ALA A 51 2.35 -15.71 17.79
CA ALA A 51 2.99 -16.47 16.73
C ALA A 51 2.90 -17.99 16.95
N CYS A 52 3.07 -18.42 18.21
CA CYS A 52 2.90 -19.82 18.59
C CYS A 52 1.42 -20.25 18.50
N LYS A 53 0.52 -19.46 19.10
CA LYS A 53 -0.91 -19.77 19.20
C LYS A 53 -1.56 -19.93 17.83
N ASP A 54 -1.21 -19.04 16.91
CA ASP A 54 -1.80 -18.98 15.57
C ASP A 54 -0.99 -19.78 14.54
N MET A 55 0.15 -20.38 14.94
CA MET A 55 1.09 -21.06 14.06
C MET A 55 1.48 -20.18 12.85
N SER A 56 1.55 -18.87 13.06
CA SER A 56 1.65 -17.86 11.98
C SER A 56 3.08 -17.62 11.50
N GLY A 57 4.09 -18.18 12.17
CA GLY A 57 5.50 -18.02 11.80
C GLY A 57 6.02 -16.58 11.90
N VAL A 58 5.27 -15.69 12.57
CA VAL A 58 5.62 -14.28 12.72
C VAL A 58 6.87 -14.13 13.58
N THR A 59 7.82 -13.34 13.10
CA THR A 59 9.08 -13.04 13.77
C THR A 59 9.22 -11.55 14.04
N LYS A 60 9.98 -11.18 15.07
CA LYS A 60 10.35 -9.79 15.33
C LYS A 60 11.23 -9.25 14.19
N VAL A 61 10.86 -8.09 13.66
CA VAL A 61 11.61 -7.33 12.63
C VAL A 61 12.38 -6.17 13.24
N SER A 62 11.81 -5.46 14.22
CA SER A 62 12.44 -4.31 14.86
C SER A 62 11.94 -4.10 16.28
N ASP A 63 12.74 -3.40 17.09
CA ASP A 63 12.30 -2.82 18.36
C ASP A 63 11.48 -1.55 18.09
N GLY A 64 10.48 -1.28 18.93
CA GLY A 64 9.52 -0.20 18.72
C GLY A 64 8.28 -0.66 17.94
N GLU A 65 7.32 0.25 17.80
CA GLU A 65 6.10 -0.01 17.05
C GLU A 65 6.41 -0.21 15.56
N CYS A 66 5.62 -1.04 14.88
CA CYS A 66 5.71 -1.11 13.43
C CYS A 66 5.50 0.28 12.82
N PRO A 67 6.24 0.61 11.74
CA PRO A 67 5.94 1.80 10.97
C PRO A 67 4.49 1.67 10.53
N THR A 68 3.64 2.61 10.97
CA THR A 68 2.21 2.57 10.68
C THR A 68 2.05 2.44 9.18
N THR A 69 1.59 1.26 8.73
CA THR A 69 1.02 1.15 7.40
C THR A 69 -0.10 2.16 7.38
N GLY A 70 0.08 3.24 6.62
CA GLY A 70 -0.78 4.41 6.57
C GLY A 70 -2.18 4.14 6.00
N ASN A 71 -2.86 3.11 6.49
CA ASN A 71 -4.31 2.93 6.41
C ASN A 71 -5.01 3.58 7.61
N SER A 72 -4.28 3.97 8.65
CA SER A 72 -4.73 5.06 9.51
C SER A 72 -4.22 6.37 8.94
N ALA A 73 -4.77 6.76 7.79
CA ALA A 73 -5.01 8.19 7.64
C ALA A 73 -5.86 8.61 8.85
N PRO A 74 -5.59 9.76 9.50
CA PRO A 74 -6.52 10.27 10.49
C PRO A 74 -7.92 10.24 9.88
N SER A 75 -8.82 9.48 10.52
CA SER A 75 -10.24 9.61 10.24
C SER A 75 -10.56 11.10 10.39
N PRO A 76 -11.29 11.72 9.45
CA PRO A 76 -11.71 13.11 9.58
C PRO A 76 -12.61 13.36 10.82
N ASP A 77 -12.95 12.31 11.59
CA ASP A 77 -13.81 12.37 12.78
C ASP A 77 -13.07 12.59 14.11
N THR A 78 -11.74 12.48 14.16
CA THR A 78 -11.00 13.01 15.31
C THR A 78 -10.60 14.42 14.91
N GLY A 79 -11.22 15.43 15.52
CA GLY A 79 -10.97 16.85 15.25
C GLY A 79 -9.57 17.33 15.63
N ASN A 80 -8.52 16.58 15.28
CA ASN A 80 -7.15 17.07 15.30
C ASN A 80 -6.82 17.62 13.90
N ASP A 81 -6.61 18.91 13.87
CA ASP A 81 -6.03 19.74 12.81
C ASP A 81 -4.55 19.40 12.50
N ASP A 82 -4.01 18.33 13.12
CA ASP A 82 -2.65 17.89 12.91
C ASP A 82 -2.52 17.04 11.64
N CYS A 83 -2.00 17.67 10.59
CA CYS A 83 -1.64 17.03 9.33
C CYS A 83 -0.26 16.34 9.38
N SER A 84 0.30 16.10 10.57
CA SER A 84 1.64 15.56 10.77
C SER A 84 1.62 14.04 11.00
N PHE A 85 0.93 13.31 10.11
CA PHE A 85 0.97 11.85 10.08
C PHE A 85 2.09 11.37 9.16
N ALA A 86 2.72 10.23 9.48
CA ALA A 86 3.76 9.61 8.66
C ALA A 86 3.16 8.93 7.40
N CYS A 87 3.93 8.90 6.32
CA CYS A 87 3.56 8.21 5.09
C CYS A 87 4.68 7.22 4.76
N LEU A 88 4.29 6.00 4.43
CA LEU A 88 5.25 5.04 3.90
C LEU A 88 5.68 5.46 2.49
N HIS A 89 6.95 5.20 2.15
CA HIS A 89 7.48 5.39 0.81
C HIS A 89 7.05 4.26 -0.14
N VAL A 90 5.76 3.96 -0.16
CA VAL A 90 5.14 3.08 -1.17
C VAL A 90 4.79 3.95 -2.37
N TYR A 91 5.19 3.53 -3.56
CA TYR A 91 4.91 4.26 -4.79
C TYR A 91 3.64 3.68 -5.44
N ASP A 92 2.55 4.43 -5.37
CA ASP A 92 1.26 4.13 -6.00
C ASP A 92 0.59 5.45 -6.44
N PRO A 93 0.93 5.96 -7.63
CA PRO A 93 0.61 7.35 -8.00
C PRO A 93 -0.89 7.65 -8.08
N VAL A 94 -1.29 8.77 -7.46
CA VAL A 94 -2.67 9.30 -7.51
C VAL A 94 -2.69 10.76 -7.96
N TYR A 95 -3.86 11.24 -8.40
CA TYR A 95 -4.09 12.63 -8.79
C TYR A 95 -5.17 13.27 -7.95
N ASP A 96 -5.03 14.55 -7.62
CA ASP A 96 -6.13 15.34 -7.07
C ASP A 96 -7.02 15.93 -8.20
N ASP A 97 -8.12 16.58 -7.79
CA ASP A 97 -9.07 17.24 -8.71
C ASP A 97 -8.44 18.40 -9.50
N ASN A 98 -7.27 18.91 -9.07
CA ASN A 98 -6.54 19.97 -9.75
C ASN A 98 -5.50 19.41 -10.74
N GLY A 99 -5.39 18.09 -10.86
CA GLY A 99 -4.40 17.41 -11.72
C GLY A 99 -3.00 17.32 -11.12
N ASN A 100 -2.82 17.60 -9.82
CA ASN A 100 -1.54 17.40 -9.13
C ASN A 100 -1.31 15.91 -8.87
N MET A 101 -0.13 15.41 -9.22
CA MET A 101 0.26 14.02 -8.98
C MET A 101 0.95 13.87 -7.62
N TYR A 102 0.61 12.80 -6.91
CA TYR A 102 1.21 12.42 -5.63
C TYR A 102 1.82 11.03 -5.72
N SER A 103 2.91 10.80 -5.00
CA SER A 103 3.62 9.51 -4.99
C SER A 103 2.78 8.37 -4.41
N ASN A 104 1.85 8.69 -3.53
CA ASN A 104 0.83 7.78 -3.00
C ASN A 104 -0.35 8.54 -2.41
N GLU A 105 -1.41 7.79 -2.09
CA GLU A 105 -2.62 8.33 -1.48
C GLU A 105 -2.36 9.04 -0.14
N CYS A 106 -1.42 8.56 0.66
CA CYS A 106 -1.06 9.19 1.94
C CYS A 106 -0.52 10.61 1.73
N GLU A 107 0.39 10.81 0.77
CA GLU A 107 0.95 12.12 0.44
C GLU A 107 -0.11 13.07 -0.13
N MET A 108 -1.06 12.55 -0.93
CA MET A 108 -2.20 13.33 -1.42
C MET A 108 -3.08 13.83 -0.27
N ARG A 109 -3.49 12.94 0.64
CA ARG A 109 -4.29 13.31 1.82
C ARG A 109 -3.56 14.32 2.71
N ARG A 110 -2.24 14.19 2.86
CA ARG A 110 -1.43 15.12 3.66
C ARG A 110 -1.43 16.52 3.06
N ALA A 111 -1.33 16.63 1.74
CA ALA A 111 -1.40 17.91 1.05
C ALA A 111 -2.79 18.56 1.16
N GLN A 112 -3.86 17.76 1.00
CA GLN A 112 -5.24 18.23 1.15
C GLN A 112 -5.54 18.69 2.58
N CYS A 113 -5.00 18.00 3.59
CA CYS A 113 -5.13 18.38 5.00
C CYS A 113 -4.53 19.77 5.26
N LYS A 114 -3.30 20.03 4.77
CA LYS A 114 -2.64 21.33 4.93
C LYS A 114 -3.38 22.47 4.20
N ASN A 115 -4.14 22.15 3.16
CA ASN A 115 -4.90 23.14 2.40
C ASN A 115 -6.25 23.53 3.05
N LYS A 116 -6.70 22.87 4.12
CA LYS A 116 -7.90 23.29 4.88
C LYS A 116 -7.77 24.70 5.47
N ASP A 117 -6.55 25.17 5.72
CA ASP A 117 -6.29 26.50 6.29
C ASP A 117 -6.57 27.65 5.30
N LYS A 118 -6.80 27.37 4.00
CA LYS A 118 -7.00 28.41 2.98
C LYS A 118 -8.45 28.65 2.56
N THR A 119 -9.40 27.89 3.09
CA THR A 119 -10.83 28.04 2.75
C THR A 119 -11.71 27.82 3.97
N VAL A 120 -11.82 28.86 4.81
CA VAL A 120 -13.09 29.08 5.52
C VAL A 120 -14.12 29.43 4.46
N SER A 121 -14.83 28.42 3.97
CA SER A 121 -16.23 28.53 3.54
C SER A 121 -16.80 27.14 3.29
N SER A 122 -17.61 26.71 4.25
CA SER A 122 -18.92 26.11 3.98
C SER A 122 -18.94 24.78 3.23
N SER A 123 -18.84 23.72 4.01
CA SER A 123 -19.79 22.60 4.07
C SER A 123 -20.65 22.27 2.82
N SER A 124 -20.54 20.98 2.48
CA SER A 124 -21.56 20.12 1.85
C SER A 124 -21.60 20.15 0.33
N SER A 125 -21.15 19.05 -0.29
CA SER A 125 -22.08 18.01 -0.73
C SER A 125 -21.32 16.81 -1.26
N SER A 126 -21.52 15.68 -0.59
CA SER A 126 -21.33 14.36 -1.17
C SER A 126 -22.15 14.25 -2.45
N SER A 127 -21.54 13.78 -3.53
CA SER A 127 -22.26 13.19 -4.66
C SER A 127 -21.40 12.07 -5.20
N SER A 128 -21.72 10.87 -4.74
CA SER A 128 -21.25 9.61 -5.27
C SER A 128 -21.60 9.54 -6.74
N SER A 129 -20.61 9.72 -7.60
CA SER A 129 -20.68 9.30 -8.99
C SER A 129 -19.38 8.63 -9.31
N SER A 130 -19.39 7.30 -9.24
CA SER A 130 -18.35 6.46 -9.80
C SER A 130 -18.16 6.82 -11.27
N PRO A 131 -16.95 7.19 -11.73
CA PRO A 131 -16.58 6.97 -13.11
C PRO A 131 -15.93 5.58 -13.17
N THR A 132 -16.57 4.70 -13.93
CA THR A 132 -15.97 3.48 -14.46
C THR A 132 -14.59 3.76 -15.07
N PRO A 133 -13.63 2.80 -15.03
CA PRO A 133 -12.34 2.95 -15.68
C PRO A 133 -12.53 2.83 -17.20
N SER A 134 -12.92 3.92 -17.84
CA SER A 134 -12.99 4.00 -19.30
C SER A 134 -11.77 4.75 -19.80
N SER A 135 -10.83 3.96 -20.31
CA SER A 135 -9.72 4.43 -21.13
C SER A 135 -10.25 5.17 -22.35
N THR A 136 -10.33 6.50 -22.30
CA THR A 136 -10.43 7.34 -23.50
C THR A 136 -9.93 8.75 -23.19
N PRO A 137 -8.71 9.13 -23.60
CA PRO A 137 -8.36 10.52 -23.80
C PRO A 137 -8.71 10.90 -25.23
N SER A 138 -9.83 11.56 -25.46
CA SER A 138 -10.09 12.31 -26.69
C SER A 138 -11.26 13.27 -26.51
N THR A 139 -10.99 14.57 -26.38
CA THR A 139 -11.58 15.53 -27.33
C THR A 139 -10.68 16.75 -27.41
N GLU A 140 -10.37 17.11 -28.64
CA GLU A 140 -9.37 18.10 -29.01
C GLU A 140 -9.86 19.54 -28.85
N THR A 141 -8.94 20.42 -28.53
CA THR A 141 -8.86 21.71 -29.20
C THR A 141 -7.39 21.89 -29.53
N GLY A 142 -7.09 22.00 -30.82
CA GLY A 142 -5.73 21.97 -31.37
C GLY A 142 -4.76 22.78 -30.53
N ASN A 143 -3.90 22.10 -29.80
CA ASN A 143 -2.77 22.71 -29.14
C ASN A 143 -1.54 22.24 -29.88
N SER A 144 -0.95 23.13 -30.66
CA SER A 144 0.34 23.00 -31.34
C SER A 144 1.53 22.81 -30.36
N ASP A 145 1.24 22.47 -29.11
CA ASP A 145 2.21 22.30 -28.05
C ASP A 145 2.47 20.81 -27.81
N CYS A 146 3.53 20.34 -28.44
CA CYS A 146 4.05 18.99 -28.25
C CYS A 146 4.76 18.81 -26.88
N SER A 147 4.58 19.72 -25.93
CA SER A 147 5.19 19.71 -24.61
C SER A 147 4.27 19.11 -23.53
N PHE A 148 3.69 17.95 -23.80
CA PHE A 148 3.00 17.18 -22.76
C PHE A 148 3.95 16.28 -21.97
N ALA A 149 3.64 16.09 -20.69
CA ALA A 149 4.40 15.22 -19.78
C ALA A 149 4.14 13.75 -20.12
N CYS A 150 5.19 12.93 -20.02
CA CYS A 150 5.11 11.48 -20.16
C CYS A 150 5.68 10.83 -18.92
N PHE A 151 5.00 9.79 -18.42
CA PHE A 151 5.50 8.97 -17.33
C PHE A 151 6.55 7.98 -17.84
N ASP A 152 7.52 7.66 -17.00
CA ASP A 152 8.58 6.68 -17.29
C ASP A 152 8.12 5.24 -17.03
N VAL A 153 6.97 4.90 -17.60
CA VAL A 153 6.47 3.52 -17.62
C VAL A 153 7.03 2.84 -18.87
N TYR A 154 7.86 1.81 -18.71
CA TYR A 154 8.45 1.09 -19.83
C TYR A 154 7.46 0.09 -20.44
N ARG A 155 6.85 0.45 -21.57
CA ARG A 155 5.96 -0.37 -22.39
C ARG A 155 6.28 -0.09 -23.86
N PRO A 156 7.34 -0.71 -24.41
CA PRO A 156 7.95 -0.24 -25.64
C PRO A 156 7.02 -0.38 -26.84
N VAL A 157 7.04 0.62 -27.71
CA VAL A 157 6.33 0.63 -29.00
C VAL A 157 7.30 1.00 -30.11
N THR A 158 7.07 0.48 -31.31
CA THR A 158 7.88 0.76 -32.51
C THR A 158 7.01 1.51 -33.51
N ASP A 159 7.54 2.58 -34.11
CA ASP A 159 6.86 3.29 -35.20
C ASP A 159 7.10 2.66 -36.58
N GLU A 160 6.56 3.29 -37.62
CA GLU A 160 6.65 2.83 -39.01
C GLU A 160 8.08 2.92 -39.57
N ASP A 161 8.90 3.80 -39.00
CA ASP A 161 10.32 3.96 -39.35
C ASP A 161 11.23 2.96 -38.60
N GLY A 162 10.65 2.08 -37.79
CA GLY A 162 11.39 1.09 -36.99
C GLY A 162 12.02 1.66 -35.72
N LYS A 163 11.68 2.89 -35.33
CA LYS A 163 12.20 3.52 -34.11
C LYS A 163 11.39 3.07 -32.90
N THR A 164 12.09 2.58 -31.88
CA THR A 164 11.48 2.11 -30.63
C THR A 164 11.45 3.23 -29.59
N TYR A 165 10.33 3.35 -28.88
CA TYR A 165 10.08 4.35 -27.85
C TYR A 165 9.80 3.67 -26.51
N SER A 166 10.14 4.32 -25.40
CA SER A 166 9.91 3.81 -24.04
C SER A 166 8.45 3.50 -23.75
N ASN A 167 7.54 4.31 -24.29
CA ASN A 167 6.11 4.05 -24.32
C ASN A 167 5.40 4.90 -25.38
N GLU A 168 4.10 4.65 -25.54
CA GLU A 168 3.24 5.33 -26.50
C GLU A 168 3.20 6.86 -26.33
N CYS A 169 3.28 7.38 -25.10
CA CYS A 169 3.33 8.82 -24.85
C CYS A 169 4.59 9.45 -25.47
N TYR A 170 5.76 8.83 -25.24
CA TYR A 170 7.02 9.29 -25.83
C TYR A 170 7.01 9.20 -27.37
N MET A 171 6.35 8.18 -27.93
CA MET A 171 6.17 8.05 -29.38
C MET A 171 5.31 9.19 -29.94
N ARG A 172 4.13 9.45 -29.37
CA ARG A 172 3.26 10.56 -29.81
C ARG A 172 3.94 11.91 -29.70
N ARG A 173 4.69 12.14 -28.61
CA ARG A 173 5.41 13.39 -28.38
C ARG A 173 6.50 13.63 -29.42
N ALA A 174 7.23 12.58 -29.79
CA ALA A 174 8.23 12.65 -30.84
C ALA A 174 7.62 12.88 -32.21
N LYS A 175 6.51 12.20 -32.55
CA LYS A 175 5.79 12.39 -33.82
C LYS A 175 5.21 13.80 -33.94
N CYS A 176 4.68 14.36 -32.85
CA CYS A 176 4.19 15.74 -32.80
C CYS A 176 5.28 16.76 -33.13
N LYS A 177 6.52 16.58 -32.63
CA LYS A 177 7.65 17.48 -32.92
C LYS A 177 8.19 17.39 -34.35
N ASN A 178 7.86 16.32 -35.07
CA ASN A 178 8.35 16.05 -36.42
C ASN A 178 7.33 16.40 -37.53
N ASN A 179 6.17 16.95 -37.15
CA ASN A 179 5.10 17.38 -38.07
C ASN A 179 4.87 18.89 -37.95
#